data_AF-A0A933J866-F1
#
_entry.id   AF-A0A933J866-F1
#
_cell.length_a   1.000
_cell.length_b   1.000
_cell.length_c   1.000
_cell.angle_alpha   90.00
_cell.angle_beta   90.00
_cell.angle_gamma   90.00
#
_symmetry.space_group_name_H-M   'P 1'
#
loop_
_entity.id
_entity.type
_entity.pdbx_description
1 polymer ?
#
loop_
_entity_poly.entity_id
_entity_poly.type
_entity_poly.pdbx_seq_one_letter_code
_entity_poly.pdbx_strand_id
1 'polypeptide(L)'
;MDYPRFQALGWPIGSGVVEGAVKQFAKRLKGTEKFWNVYDWENPEAANSAGVEEMLTLCALYFSEDGRWDRYWQQRAAVPYPLRL
;
A
#
# COMPACT_ATOMS: atom_id res chain seq x y z
N MET A 1 -3.89 -22.35 -19.41
CA MET A 1 -2.79 -21.41 -19.14
C MET A 1 -1.57 -21.88 -19.93
N ASP A 2 -0.94 -21.00 -20.71
CA ASP A 2 0.22 -21.34 -21.55
C ASP A 2 1.53 -21.26 -20.74
N TYR A 3 1.69 -22.25 -19.86
CA TYR A 3 2.85 -22.33 -18.97
C TYR A 3 4.20 -22.41 -19.68
N PRO A 4 4.37 -23.19 -20.78
CA PRO A 4 5.64 -23.24 -21.51
C PRO A 4 6.09 -21.87 -22.02
N ARG A 5 5.16 -21.06 -22.55
CA ARG A 5 5.47 -19.70 -23.00
C ARG A 5 5.92 -18.79 -21.86
N PHE A 6 5.28 -18.87 -20.70
CA PHE A 6 5.67 -18.08 -19.53
C PHE A 6 7.04 -18.49 -18.98
N GLN A 7 7.37 -19.80 -19.00
CA GLN A 7 8.70 -20.28 -18.61
C GLN A 7 9.77 -19.78 -19.58
N ALA A 8 9.49 -19.82 -20.89
CA ALA A 8 10.39 -19.31 -21.92
C ALA A 8 10.64 -17.80 -21.80
N LEU A 9 9.65 -17.03 -21.33
CA LEU A 9 9.78 -15.60 -21.03
C LEU A 9 10.44 -15.31 -19.67
N GLY A 10 10.81 -16.34 -18.90
CA GLY A 10 11.40 -16.20 -17.58
C GLY A 10 10.45 -15.65 -16.51
N TRP A 11 9.14 -15.71 -16.74
CA TRP A 11 8.16 -15.16 -15.81
C TRP A 11 8.02 -16.07 -14.58
N PRO A 12 7.93 -15.50 -13.36
CA PRO A 12 7.72 -16.29 -12.15
C PRO A 12 6.31 -16.89 -12.16
N ILE A 13 6.24 -18.20 -12.37
CA ILE A 13 4.97 -18.94 -12.49
C ILE A 13 4.48 -19.46 -11.14
N GLY A 14 5.41 -19.61 -10.18
CA GLY A 14 5.08 -20.02 -8.82
C GLY A 14 4.38 -18.91 -8.04
N SER A 15 3.39 -19.29 -7.22
CA SER A 15 2.71 -18.36 -6.30
C SER A 15 3.63 -17.82 -5.21
N GLY A 16 4.79 -18.43 -4.97
CA GLY A 16 5.69 -18.09 -3.87
C GLY A 16 6.12 -16.63 -3.82
N VAL A 17 6.32 -15.98 -4.98
CA VAL A 17 6.66 -14.54 -5.05
C VAL A 17 5.47 -13.70 -4.58
N VAL A 18 4.26 -14.03 -5.04
CA VAL A 18 3.03 -13.33 -4.66
C VAL A 18 2.69 -13.58 -3.18
N GLU A 19 2.75 -14.83 -2.72
CA GLU A 19 2.53 -15.19 -1.32
C GLU A 19 3.55 -14.54 -0.39
N GLY A 20 4.81 -14.47 -0.81
CA GLY A 20 5.87 -13.77 -0.10
C GLY A 20 5.57 -12.28 0.05
N ALA A 21 5.17 -11.62 -1.04
CA ALA A 21 4.79 -10.21 -1.03
C ALA A 21 3.59 -9.95 -0.08
N VAL A 22 2.53 -10.77 -0.17
CA VAL A 22 1.37 -10.67 0.72
C VAL A 22 1.76 -10.83 2.19
N LYS A 23 2.68 -11.75 2.51
CA LYS A 23 3.18 -11.92 3.89
C LYS A 23 3.95 -10.69 4.38
N GLN A 24 4.78 -10.06 3.54
CA GLN A 24 5.49 -8.83 3.92
C GLN A 24 4.52 -7.67 4.17
N PHE A 25 3.50 -7.50 3.31
CA PHE A 25 2.42 -6.54 3.53
C PHE A 25 1.67 -6.80 4.85
N ALA A 26 1.27 -8.05 5.08
CA ALA A 26 0.53 -8.45 6.26
C ALA A 26 1.31 -8.14 7.56
N LYS A 27 2.64 -8.34 7.58
CA LYS A 27 3.47 -7.97 8.74
C LYS A 27 3.41 -6.48 9.08
N ARG A 28 3.28 -5.61 8.07
CA ARG A 28 3.30 -4.15 8.29
C ARG A 28 1.92 -3.59 8.66
N LEU A 29 0.88 -4.16 8.08
CA LEU A 29 -0.51 -3.69 8.14
C LEU A 29 -1.35 -4.38 9.20
N LYS A 30 -1.05 -5.65 9.52
CA LYS A 30 -1.77 -6.46 10.51
C LYS A 30 -0.90 -6.69 11.73
N GLY A 31 -1.54 -6.87 12.88
CA GLY A 31 -0.87 -7.08 14.16
C GLY A 31 -1.50 -6.27 15.28
N THR A 32 -1.03 -6.51 16.50
CA THR A 32 -1.43 -5.73 17.67
C THR A 32 -1.05 -4.26 17.46
N GLU A 33 -1.87 -3.35 17.97
CA GLU A 33 -1.60 -1.90 17.99
C GLU A 33 -1.54 -1.21 16.61
N LYS A 34 -2.04 -1.86 15.55
CA LYS A 34 -2.14 -1.28 14.20
C LYS A 34 -3.59 -0.90 13.91
N PHE A 35 -3.95 0.32 14.33
CA PHE A 35 -5.28 0.89 14.09
C PHE A 35 -5.18 1.93 12.98
N TRP A 36 -5.86 1.68 11.86
CA TRP A 36 -5.86 2.56 10.70
C TRP A 36 -7.21 3.26 10.51
N ASN A 37 -8.18 2.99 11.37
CA ASN A 37 -9.49 3.63 11.28
C ASN A 37 -9.31 5.12 11.64
N VAL A 38 -9.82 5.99 10.77
CA VAL A 38 -9.98 7.40 11.11
C VAL A 38 -11.30 7.49 11.87
N TYR A 39 -11.23 7.81 13.15
CA TYR A 39 -12.41 8.03 13.97
C TYR A 39 -12.89 9.46 13.78
N ASP A 40 -14.09 9.62 13.25
CA ASP A 40 -14.84 10.86 13.29
C ASP A 40 -15.78 10.79 14.52
N TRP A 41 -15.51 11.64 15.50
CA TRP A 41 -16.27 11.69 16.75
C TRP A 41 -17.59 12.46 16.61
N GLU A 42 -17.72 13.29 15.57
CA GLU A 42 -18.93 14.03 15.24
C GLU A 42 -19.86 13.19 14.35
N ASN A 43 -19.29 12.31 13.52
CA ASN A 43 -20.02 11.38 12.68
C ASN A 43 -19.47 9.94 12.77
N PRO A 44 -19.87 9.17 13.80
CA PRO A 44 -19.38 7.81 14.04
C PRO A 44 -19.69 6.83 12.90
N GLU A 45 -20.75 7.10 12.14
CA GLU A 45 -21.20 6.30 11.01
C GLU A 45 -20.35 6.58 9.75
N ALA A 46 -19.70 7.74 9.72
CA ALA A 46 -18.69 8.12 8.73
C ALA A 46 -17.27 7.68 9.12
N ALA A 47 -17.10 6.91 10.21
CA ALA A 47 -15.84 6.22 10.51
C ALA A 47 -15.53 5.21 9.39
N ASN A 48 -14.93 5.74 8.32
CA ASN A 48 -14.78 5.08 7.05
C ASN A 48 -13.45 4.32 7.01
N SER A 49 -13.30 3.40 6.07
CA SER A 49 -12.06 2.65 5.84
C SER A 49 -10.90 3.51 5.29
N ALA A 50 -11.04 4.84 5.28
CA ALA A 50 -10.09 5.79 4.69
C ALA A 50 -8.65 5.47 5.08
N GLY A 51 -8.32 5.49 6.38
CA GLY A 51 -6.94 5.28 6.83
C GLY A 51 -6.35 3.91 6.52
N VAL A 52 -7.18 2.88 6.30
CA VAL A 52 -6.72 1.56 5.84
C VAL A 52 -6.22 1.64 4.40
N GLU A 53 -6.97 2.29 3.51
CA GLU A 53 -6.62 2.45 2.09
C GLU A 53 -5.38 3.32 1.91
N GLU A 54 -5.24 4.40 2.70
CA GLU A 54 -4.03 5.21 2.66
C GLU A 54 -2.80 4.43 3.14
N MET A 55 -2.94 3.64 4.21
CA MET A 55 -1.82 2.84 4.72
C MET A 55 -1.45 1.70 3.75
N LEU A 56 -2.43 1.06 3.12
CA LEU A 56 -2.22 0.10 2.03
C LEU A 56 -1.43 0.73 0.88
N THR A 57 -1.85 1.93 0.45
CA THR A 57 -1.20 2.67 -0.63
C THR A 57 0.25 3.00 -0.29
N LEU A 58 0.52 3.51 0.93
CA LEU A 58 1.88 3.81 1.37
C LEU A 58 2.77 2.57 1.40
N CYS A 59 2.27 1.43 1.90
CA CYS A 59 3.01 0.18 1.90
C CYS A 59 3.29 -0.29 0.46
N ALA A 60 2.33 -0.17 -0.44
CA ALA A 60 2.53 -0.52 -1.84
C ALA A 60 3.57 0.34 -2.55
N LEU A 61 3.53 1.66 -2.32
CA LEU A 61 4.55 2.56 -2.86
C LEU A 61 5.95 2.19 -2.37
N TYR A 62 6.09 1.88 -1.07
CA TYR A 62 7.36 1.51 -0.46
C TYR A 62 7.89 0.17 -0.98
N PHE A 63 7.08 -0.90 -1.00
CA PHE A 63 7.51 -2.24 -1.40
C PHE A 63 7.68 -2.43 -2.91
N SER A 64 7.16 -1.52 -3.74
CA SER A 64 7.27 -1.65 -5.20
C SER A 64 8.68 -1.39 -5.71
N GLU A 65 9.49 -0.63 -4.97
CA GLU A 65 10.90 -0.31 -5.29
C GLU A 65 11.16 0.18 -6.75
N ASP A 66 10.13 0.72 -7.41
CA ASP A 66 10.14 1.15 -8.82
C ASP A 66 10.15 2.69 -8.96
N GLY A 67 10.65 3.36 -7.93
CA GLY A 67 10.73 4.83 -7.83
C GLY A 67 9.40 5.52 -7.56
N ARG A 68 8.27 4.79 -7.41
CA ARG A 68 6.98 5.41 -7.04
C ARG A 68 7.00 6.04 -5.65
N TRP A 69 7.74 5.47 -4.70
CA TRP A 69 7.92 6.04 -3.37
C TRP A 69 8.53 7.44 -3.43
N ASP A 70 9.64 7.58 -4.15
CA ASP A 70 10.36 8.86 -4.27
C ASP A 70 9.50 9.90 -4.99
N ARG A 71 8.87 9.51 -6.11
CA ARG A 71 7.95 10.39 -6.86
C ARG A 71 6.79 10.88 -5.98
N TYR A 72 6.21 9.99 -5.18
CA TYR A 72 5.11 10.35 -4.29
C TYR A 72 5.52 11.44 -3.28
N TRP A 73 6.68 11.29 -2.63
CA TRP A 73 7.15 12.27 -1.66
C TRP A 73 7.61 13.58 -2.29
N GLN A 74 8.25 13.52 -3.47
CA GLN A 74 8.62 14.72 -4.22
C GLN A 74 7.38 15.55 -4.61
N GLN A 75 6.33 14.89 -5.10
CA GLN A 75 5.07 15.57 -5.44
C GLN A 75 4.38 16.13 -4.19
N ARG A 76 4.33 15.36 -3.12
CA ARG A 76 3.68 15.79 -1.87
C ARG A 76 4.41 16.95 -1.20
N ALA A 77 5.74 16.95 -1.21
CA ALA A 77 6.56 18.05 -0.67
C ALA A 77 6.48 19.32 -1.53
N ALA A 78 6.20 19.18 -2.83
CA ALA A 78 6.02 20.30 -3.75
C ALA A 78 4.67 21.02 -3.58
N VAL A 79 3.70 20.40 -2.90
CA VAL A 79 2.42 21.07 -2.54
C VAL A 79 2.62 21.80 -1.20
N PRO A 80 2.63 23.15 -1.18
CA PRO A 80 2.65 23.87 0.08
C PRO A 80 1.38 23.50 0.88
N TYR A 81 1.55 23.17 2.17
CA TYR A 81 0.43 22.94 3.07
C TYR A 81 -0.53 24.13 2.97
N PRO A 82 -1.83 23.94 2.66
CA PRO A 82 -2.78 25.03 2.82
C PRO A 82 -2.85 25.32 4.32
N LEU A 83 -2.32 26.48 4.72
CA LEU A 83 -2.60 27.06 6.03
C LEU A 83 -4.13 27.22 6.11
N ARG A 84 -4.81 26.30 6.78
CA ARG A 84 -6.17 26.56 7.27
C ARG A 84 -6.02 27.57 8.40
N LEU A 85 -6.23 28.84 8.07
CA LEU A 85 -6.56 29.91 9.02
C LEU A 85 -8.02 29.76 9.48
#